data_AF-W7KV49-F1
#
_entry.id   AF-W7KV49-F1
#
_cell.length_a   1.000
_cell.length_b   1.000
_cell.length_c   1.000
_cell.angle_alpha   90.00
_cell.angle_beta   90.00
_cell.angle_gamma   90.00
#
_symmetry.space_group_name_H-M   'P 1'
#
loop_
_entity.id
_entity.type
_entity.pdbx_description
1 polymer ?
#
loop_
_entity_poly.entity_id
_entity_poly.type
_entity_poly.pdbx_seq_one_letter_code
_entity_poly.pdbx_strand_id
1 'polypeptide(L)'
;MINVILLNKLTKSSLKGDVKAFLDLLDALRPYLDIPQVNSALYSVVYQLAMNSLIDVSDYCRKCGGKCCSSGNPVPVFPFDYEEMKLRMPNLELKKQGEFYLLPRPCPYQDGWKCKIHNFKPYACLSFPFSTEDEQKEVIDNYAKGVPSFKVPDYCIAGKKVKEVVDEVAREMERSLGRTPSPLELLEELVKRFGGEKRK
;
A
#
# COMPACT_ATOMS: atom_id res chain seq x y z
N MET A 1 10.90 -21.69 -8.47
CA MET A 1 11.57 -20.47 -7.96
C MET A 1 10.62 -19.32 -8.20
N ILE A 2 10.27 -18.54 -7.17
CA ILE A 2 9.36 -17.40 -7.31
C ILE A 2 10.02 -16.34 -8.19
N ASN A 3 9.30 -15.82 -9.17
CA ASN A 3 9.75 -14.66 -9.94
C ASN A 3 9.50 -13.37 -9.14
N VAL A 4 10.51 -12.91 -8.41
CA VAL A 4 10.43 -11.72 -7.55
C VAL A 4 10.05 -10.45 -8.33
N ILE A 5 10.51 -10.32 -9.58
CA ILE A 5 10.17 -9.18 -10.43
C ILE A 5 8.66 -9.19 -10.75
N LEU A 6 8.10 -10.37 -11.04
CA LEU A 6 6.67 -10.52 -11.27
C LEU A 6 5.87 -10.16 -10.01
N LEU A 7 6.26 -10.67 -8.84
CA LEU A 7 5.60 -10.32 -7.58
C LEU A 7 5.61 -8.82 -7.33
N ASN A 8 6.76 -8.15 -7.47
CA ASN A 8 6.86 -6.70 -7.26
C ASN A 8 5.97 -5.91 -8.22
N LYS A 9 5.86 -6.36 -9.48
CA LYS A 9 4.96 -5.74 -10.47
C LYS A 9 3.49 -5.93 -10.10
N LEU A 10 3.09 -7.16 -9.73
CA LEU A 10 1.72 -7.47 -9.30
C LEU A 10 1.34 -6.69 -8.03
N THR A 11 2.24 -6.64 -7.04
CA THR A 11 2.04 -5.84 -5.83
C THR A 11 1.90 -4.37 -6.18
N LYS A 12 2.79 -3.78 -6.98
CA LYS A 12 2.66 -2.37 -7.41
C LYS A 12 1.31 -2.09 -8.07
N SER A 13 0.88 -2.94 -9.00
CA SER A 13 -0.40 -2.78 -9.68
C SER A 13 -1.58 -2.89 -8.71
N SER A 14 -1.53 -3.85 -7.77
CA SER A 14 -2.52 -4.00 -6.70
C SER A 14 -2.62 -2.73 -5.85
N LEU A 15 -1.47 -2.18 -5.44
CA LEU A 15 -1.41 -0.94 -4.67
C LEU A 15 -1.95 0.28 -5.44
N LYS A 16 -1.93 0.25 -6.79
CA LYS A 16 -2.60 1.25 -7.64
C LYS A 16 -4.12 1.05 -7.75
N GLY A 17 -4.68 0.01 -7.12
CA GLY A 17 -6.12 -0.30 -7.15
C GLY A 17 -6.53 -1.40 -8.13
N ASP A 18 -5.59 -2.07 -8.78
CA ASP A 18 -5.90 -3.18 -9.69
C ASP A 18 -6.24 -4.46 -8.90
N VAL A 19 -7.54 -4.69 -8.70
CA VAL A 19 -8.05 -5.89 -8.01
C VAL A 19 -7.64 -7.18 -8.73
N LYS A 20 -7.57 -7.19 -10.07
CA LYS A 20 -7.14 -8.38 -10.81
C LYS A 20 -5.67 -8.68 -10.51
N ALA A 21 -4.81 -7.67 -10.46
CA ALA A 21 -3.42 -7.85 -10.09
C ALA A 21 -3.27 -8.43 -8.66
N PHE A 22 -4.17 -8.08 -7.74
CA PHE A 22 -4.19 -8.67 -6.39
C PHE A 22 -4.61 -10.14 -6.41
N LEU A 23 -5.59 -10.52 -7.23
CA LEU A 23 -5.97 -11.92 -7.42
C LEU A 23 -4.81 -12.74 -8.02
N ASP A 24 -4.13 -12.19 -9.03
CA ASP A 24 -2.96 -12.82 -9.64
C ASP A 24 -1.80 -12.93 -8.61
N LEU A 25 -1.63 -11.95 -7.72
CA LEU A 25 -0.66 -11.99 -6.61
C LEU A 25 -1.01 -13.09 -5.60
N LEU A 26 -2.28 -13.20 -5.19
CA LEU A 26 -2.77 -14.25 -4.30
C LEU A 26 -2.56 -15.64 -4.90
N ASP A 27 -2.81 -15.81 -6.20
CA ASP A 27 -2.59 -17.08 -6.89
C ASP A 27 -1.11 -17.46 -6.92
N ALA A 28 -0.24 -16.50 -7.24
CA ALA A 28 1.22 -16.69 -7.22
C ALA A 28 1.76 -17.04 -5.83
N LEU A 29 1.15 -16.53 -4.76
CA LEU A 29 1.53 -16.78 -3.38
C LEU A 29 0.76 -17.93 -2.71
N ARG A 30 -0.21 -18.55 -3.40
CA ARG A 30 -1.05 -19.64 -2.88
C ARG A 30 -0.24 -20.77 -2.24
N PRO A 31 0.88 -21.25 -2.83
CA PRO A 31 1.68 -22.32 -2.23
C PRO A 31 2.36 -21.97 -0.91
N TYR A 32 2.30 -20.70 -0.48
CA TYR A 32 3.02 -20.16 0.68
C TYR A 32 2.07 -19.53 1.71
N LEU A 33 0.75 -19.72 1.58
CA LEU A 33 -0.24 -19.11 2.48
C LEU A 33 -0.22 -19.68 3.91
N ASP A 34 0.40 -20.85 4.11
CA ASP A 34 0.69 -21.43 5.41
C ASP A 34 1.81 -20.70 6.16
N ILE A 35 2.64 -19.92 5.45
CA ILE A 35 3.65 -19.05 6.04
C ILE A 35 2.96 -17.79 6.59
N PRO A 36 2.94 -17.56 7.92
CA PRO A 36 2.22 -16.44 8.53
C PRO A 36 2.62 -15.09 7.94
N GLN A 37 3.90 -14.89 7.65
CA GLN A 37 4.44 -13.64 7.10
C GLN A 37 3.84 -13.31 5.73
N VAL A 38 3.61 -14.33 4.88
CA VAL A 38 2.99 -14.15 3.56
C VAL A 38 1.54 -13.68 3.72
N ASN A 39 0.81 -14.29 4.64
CA ASN A 39 -0.56 -13.91 4.94
C ASN A 39 -0.65 -12.49 5.51
N SER A 40 0.23 -12.13 6.45
CA SER A 40 0.36 -10.77 6.99
C SER A 40 0.67 -9.75 5.88
N ALA A 41 1.58 -10.08 4.97
CA ALA A 41 1.91 -9.21 3.83
C ALA A 41 0.70 -8.99 2.91
N LEU A 42 -0.10 -10.02 2.66
CA LEU A 42 -1.32 -9.89 1.85
C LEU A 42 -2.36 -8.97 2.52
N TYR A 43 -2.60 -9.08 3.82
CA TYR A 43 -3.44 -8.10 4.54
C TYR A 43 -2.89 -6.68 4.41
N SER A 44 -1.58 -6.50 4.45
CA SER A 44 -0.96 -5.18 4.31
C SER A 44 -1.35 -4.54 2.98
N VAL A 45 -1.31 -5.34 1.90
CA VAL A 45 -1.70 -4.90 0.55
C VAL A 45 -3.19 -4.59 0.50
N VAL A 46 -4.05 -5.34 1.19
CA VAL A 46 -5.49 -5.03 1.28
C VAL A 46 -5.74 -3.67 1.95
N TYR A 47 -5.11 -3.40 3.10
CA TYR A 47 -5.23 -2.11 3.79
C TYR A 47 -4.72 -0.97 2.92
N GLN A 48 -3.60 -1.18 2.24
CA GLN A 48 -3.00 -0.15 1.40
C GLN A 48 -3.79 0.09 0.11
N LEU A 49 -4.34 -0.96 -0.51
CA LEU A 49 -5.24 -0.86 -1.65
C LEU A 49 -6.51 -0.09 -1.25
N ALA A 50 -7.07 -0.41 -0.08
CA ALA A 50 -8.24 0.30 0.45
C ALA A 50 -7.95 1.80 0.62
N MET A 51 -6.81 2.16 1.21
CA MET A 51 -6.37 3.56 1.33
C MET A 51 -6.18 4.25 -0.02
N ASN A 52 -5.57 3.56 -0.98
CA ASN A 52 -5.19 4.16 -2.25
C ASN A 52 -6.37 4.32 -3.21
N SER A 53 -7.39 3.46 -3.11
CA SER A 53 -8.37 3.30 -4.19
C SER A 53 -9.83 3.17 -3.76
N LEU A 54 -10.12 2.77 -2.52
CA LEU A 54 -11.50 2.48 -2.09
C LEU A 54 -12.04 3.53 -1.12
N ILE A 55 -11.26 3.89 -0.11
CA ILE A 55 -11.67 4.80 0.95
C ILE A 55 -11.18 6.22 0.61
N ASP A 56 -12.09 7.18 0.49
CA ASP A 56 -11.69 8.57 0.28
C ASP A 56 -11.07 9.16 1.55
N VAL A 57 -9.75 9.30 1.51
CA VAL A 57 -8.97 9.91 2.59
C VAL A 57 -8.47 11.32 2.28
N SER A 58 -8.93 11.94 1.19
CA SER A 58 -8.39 13.20 0.67
C SER A 58 -8.39 14.33 1.71
N ASP A 59 -9.47 14.46 2.48
CA ASP A 59 -9.57 15.50 3.51
C ASP A 59 -8.64 15.24 4.71
N TYR A 60 -8.35 13.98 5.03
CA TYR A 60 -7.37 13.65 6.06
C TYR A 60 -5.94 13.91 5.59
N CYS A 61 -5.63 13.61 4.32
CA CYS A 61 -4.36 13.99 3.69
C CYS A 61 -4.17 15.52 3.64
N ARG A 62 -5.24 16.27 3.38
CA ARG A 62 -5.26 17.73 3.44
C ARG A 62 -4.96 18.24 4.86
N LYS A 63 -5.60 17.67 5.87
CA LYS A 63 -5.39 18.03 7.28
C LYS A 63 -3.96 17.78 7.75
N CYS A 64 -3.31 16.69 7.31
CA CYS A 64 -1.91 16.44 7.64
C CYS A 64 -0.90 17.14 6.70
N GLY A 65 -1.38 17.87 5.68
CA GLY A 65 -0.55 18.64 4.76
C GLY A 65 0.37 17.81 3.86
N GLY A 66 0.11 16.52 3.68
CA GLY A 66 1.00 15.63 2.92
C GLY A 66 2.36 15.42 3.59
N LYS A 67 2.41 15.35 4.93
CA LYS A 67 3.67 15.26 5.71
C LYS A 67 4.62 14.12 5.30
N CYS A 68 4.07 13.00 4.80
CA CYS A 68 4.84 11.88 4.25
C CYS A 68 5.65 12.25 2.99
N CYS A 69 5.33 13.38 2.35
CA CYS A 69 6.01 13.92 1.18
C CYS A 69 6.99 15.05 1.56
N SER A 70 6.66 15.81 2.61
CA SER A 70 7.41 17.02 3.00
C SER A 70 8.58 16.76 3.95
N SER A 71 8.62 15.62 4.64
CA SER A 71 9.60 15.37 5.71
C SER A 71 10.01 13.89 5.85
N GLY A 72 11.20 13.65 6.42
CA GLY A 72 11.77 12.32 6.64
C GLY A 72 12.86 11.96 5.63
N ASN A 73 13.29 10.70 5.64
CA ASN A 73 14.33 10.20 4.73
C ASN A 73 13.85 10.22 3.26
N PRO A 74 14.79 10.33 2.29
CA PRO A 74 14.48 10.14 0.88
C PRO A 74 13.74 8.82 0.63
N VAL A 75 12.82 8.82 -0.33
CA VAL A 75 12.06 7.63 -0.69
C VAL A 75 12.89 6.77 -1.65
N PRO A 76 13.10 5.48 -1.36
CA PRO A 76 13.74 4.57 -2.29
C PRO A 76 12.85 4.36 -3.52
N VAL A 77 13.44 4.51 -4.70
CA VAL A 77 12.82 4.32 -6.01
C VAL A 77 13.52 3.14 -6.67
N PHE A 78 12.79 2.05 -6.87
CA PHE A 78 13.33 0.87 -7.55
C PHE A 78 13.69 1.20 -9.01
N PRO A 79 14.62 0.45 -9.64
CA PRO A 79 14.96 0.66 -11.04
C PRO A 79 13.74 0.70 -11.97
N PHE A 80 12.77 -0.20 -11.81
CA PHE A 80 11.56 -0.21 -12.63
C PHE A 80 10.65 1.01 -12.40
N ASP A 81 10.63 1.56 -11.17
CA ASP A 81 9.90 2.80 -10.88
C ASP A 81 10.58 3.99 -11.56
N TYR A 82 11.91 4.05 -11.47
CA TYR A 82 12.70 5.11 -12.08
C TYR A 82 12.51 5.16 -13.60
N GLU A 83 12.53 4.01 -14.26
CA GLU A 83 12.25 3.95 -15.71
C GLU A 83 10.82 4.43 -16.03
N GLU A 84 9.79 4.03 -15.27
CA GLU A 84 8.41 4.54 -15.47
C GLU A 84 8.34 6.06 -15.26
N MET A 85 9.02 6.58 -14.24
CA MET A 85 9.08 8.01 -13.97
C MET A 85 9.81 8.78 -15.08
N LYS A 86 10.95 8.25 -15.58
CA LYS A 86 11.76 8.88 -16.62
C LYS A 86 11.05 8.94 -17.97
N LEU A 87 10.25 7.92 -18.29
CA LEU A 87 9.37 7.93 -19.49
C LEU A 87 8.34 9.07 -19.44
N ARG A 88 7.87 9.46 -18.25
CA ARG A 88 6.86 10.52 -18.07
C ARG A 88 7.48 11.89 -17.76
N MET A 89 8.73 11.90 -17.30
CA MET A 89 9.50 13.08 -16.92
C MET A 89 10.91 12.95 -17.51
N PRO A 90 11.11 13.31 -18.80
CA PRO A 90 12.38 13.08 -19.50
C PRO A 90 13.61 13.70 -18.82
N ASN A 91 13.41 14.81 -18.10
CA ASN A 91 14.46 15.52 -17.37
C ASN A 91 14.58 15.09 -15.90
N LEU A 92 14.06 13.91 -15.54
CA LEU A 92 14.18 13.37 -14.19
C LEU A 92 15.63 13.01 -13.89
N GLU A 93 16.16 13.58 -12.81
CA GLU A 93 17.46 13.23 -12.24
C GLU A 93 17.29 12.85 -10.78
N LEU A 94 17.55 11.58 -10.44
CA LEU A 94 17.60 11.09 -9.07
C LEU A 94 18.99 10.56 -8.76
N LYS A 95 19.48 10.81 -7.54
CA LYS A 95 20.75 10.24 -7.07
C LYS A 95 20.61 8.73 -6.90
N LYS A 96 21.53 7.96 -7.49
CA LYS A 96 21.63 6.52 -7.25
C LYS A 96 22.38 6.24 -5.95
N GLN A 97 21.86 5.32 -5.14
CA GLN A 97 22.49 4.82 -3.91
C GLN A 97 22.31 3.29 -3.85
N GLY A 98 23.40 2.56 -4.11
CA GLY A 98 23.34 1.10 -4.26
C GLY A 98 22.40 0.71 -5.41
N GLU A 99 21.44 -0.16 -5.12
CA GLU A 99 20.46 -0.67 -6.08
C GLU A 99 19.24 0.24 -6.30
N PHE A 100 19.15 1.35 -5.55
CA PHE A 100 17.99 2.26 -5.58
C PHE A 100 18.36 3.63 -6.10
N TYR A 101 17.35 4.34 -6.62
CA TYR A 101 17.38 5.79 -6.78
C TYR A 101 16.70 6.44 -5.57
N LEU A 102 17.03 7.70 -5.28
CA LEU A 102 16.49 8.43 -4.15
C LEU A 102 15.61 9.57 -4.62
N LEU A 103 14.32 9.51 -4.30
CA LEU A 103 13.42 10.65 -4.41
C LEU A 103 13.56 11.52 -3.15
N PRO A 104 14.08 12.75 -3.23
CA PRO A 104 14.36 13.56 -2.05
C PRO A 104 13.07 13.94 -1.31
N ARG A 105 13.22 14.26 -0.03
CA ARG A 105 12.23 14.96 0.79
C ARG A 105 12.84 16.28 1.30
N PRO A 106 12.13 17.43 1.28
CA PRO A 106 10.79 17.64 0.74
C PRO A 106 10.69 17.24 -0.74
N CYS A 107 9.60 16.56 -1.09
CA CYS A 107 9.43 16.02 -2.42
C CYS A 107 9.16 17.14 -3.44
N PRO A 108 9.92 17.21 -4.56
CA PRO A 108 9.73 18.25 -5.57
C PRO A 108 8.38 18.13 -6.30
N TYR A 109 7.70 16.99 -6.17
CA TYR A 109 6.40 16.72 -6.79
C TYR A 109 5.21 16.93 -5.83
N GLN A 110 5.47 17.46 -4.63
CA GLN A 110 4.42 17.87 -3.70
C GLN A 110 3.81 19.21 -4.15
N ASP A 111 2.48 19.29 -4.14
CA ASP A 111 1.71 20.52 -4.39
C ASP A 111 0.73 20.77 -3.25
N GLY A 112 1.15 21.53 -2.24
CA GLY A 112 0.46 21.55 -0.95
C GLY A 112 0.37 20.13 -0.36
N TRP A 113 -0.83 19.56 -0.27
CA TRP A 113 -1.02 18.17 0.19
C TRP A 113 -1.07 17.14 -0.95
N LYS A 114 -1.17 17.60 -2.21
CA LYS A 114 -1.35 16.75 -3.38
C LYS A 114 -0.02 16.23 -3.90
N CYS A 115 -0.08 15.09 -4.60
CA CYS A 115 1.06 14.52 -5.31
C CYS A 115 0.88 14.73 -6.82
N LYS A 116 1.78 15.48 -7.47
CA LYS A 116 1.72 15.74 -8.92
C LYS A 116 1.96 14.49 -9.77
N ILE A 117 2.68 13.50 -9.24
CA ILE A 117 2.99 12.22 -9.90
C ILE A 117 2.04 11.09 -9.49
N HIS A 118 0.81 11.42 -9.08
CA HIS A 118 -0.11 10.44 -8.48
C HIS A 118 -0.30 9.16 -9.31
N ASN A 119 -0.41 9.30 -10.63
CA ASN A 119 -0.69 8.20 -11.57
C ASN A 119 0.51 7.28 -11.84
N PHE A 120 1.70 7.62 -11.30
CA PHE A 120 2.94 6.86 -11.48
C PHE A 120 3.84 6.97 -10.25
N LYS A 121 3.22 7.02 -9.07
CA LYS A 121 3.95 6.99 -7.80
C LYS A 121 4.88 5.75 -7.75
N PRO A 122 6.10 5.90 -7.19
CA PRO A 122 6.97 4.77 -6.90
C PRO A 122 6.29 3.75 -6.00
N TYR A 123 6.73 2.49 -6.06
CA TYR A 123 6.27 1.41 -5.18
C TYR A 123 6.28 1.82 -3.71
N ALA A 124 7.40 2.34 -3.21
CA ALA A 124 7.53 2.75 -1.81
C ALA A 124 6.53 3.86 -1.41
N CYS A 125 6.16 4.76 -2.33
CA CYS A 125 5.13 5.76 -2.08
C CYS A 125 3.71 5.15 -2.04
N LEU A 126 3.47 4.11 -2.84
CA LEU A 126 2.20 3.40 -2.89
C LEU A 126 2.01 2.48 -1.68
N SER A 127 3.10 2.00 -1.09
CA SER A 127 3.11 1.08 0.04
C SER A 127 2.85 1.74 1.40
N PHE A 128 2.98 3.06 1.52
CA PHE A 128 2.88 3.74 2.82
C PHE A 128 1.42 4.01 3.23
N PRO A 129 1.03 3.77 4.50
CA PRO A 129 1.85 3.31 5.64
C PRO A 129 1.78 1.80 5.91
N PHE A 130 0.92 1.05 5.21
CA PHE A 130 0.56 -0.31 5.63
C PHE A 130 1.47 -1.38 5.05
N SER A 131 2.02 -1.18 3.86
CA SER A 131 2.92 -2.12 3.16
C SER A 131 4.38 -1.67 3.15
N THR A 132 4.78 -0.75 4.04
CA THR A 132 6.17 -0.38 4.27
C THR A 132 6.85 -1.44 5.13
N GLU A 133 7.61 -2.35 4.51
CA GLU A 133 8.21 -3.52 5.16
C GLU A 133 9.00 -3.17 6.43
N ASP A 134 9.86 -2.16 6.39
CA ASP A 134 10.66 -1.76 7.56
C ASP A 134 9.80 -1.25 8.73
N GLU A 135 8.74 -0.50 8.43
CA GLU A 135 7.83 0.06 9.46
C GLU A 135 6.93 -1.02 10.06
N GLN A 136 6.62 -2.07 9.29
CA GLN A 136 5.78 -3.19 9.70
C GLN A 136 6.57 -4.42 10.14
N LYS A 137 7.90 -4.38 10.12
CA LYS A 137 8.75 -5.55 10.38
C LYS A 137 8.37 -6.30 11.65
N GLU A 138 8.18 -5.58 12.75
CA GLU A 138 7.76 -6.19 14.03
C GLU A 138 6.37 -6.83 13.95
N VAL A 139 5.44 -6.23 13.21
CA VAL A 139 4.08 -6.79 13.03
C VAL A 139 4.15 -8.08 12.21
N ILE A 140 4.95 -8.07 11.14
CA ILE A 140 5.14 -9.23 10.25
C ILE A 140 5.87 -10.36 10.97
N ASP A 141 6.97 -10.05 11.66
CA ASP A 141 7.82 -11.04 12.34
C ASP A 141 7.09 -11.73 13.50
N ASN A 142 6.19 -11.02 14.18
CA ASN A 142 5.42 -11.55 15.31
C ASN A 142 4.00 -12.03 14.92
N TYR A 143 3.64 -11.98 13.64
CA TYR A 143 2.32 -12.37 13.20
C TYR A 143 2.12 -13.89 13.31
N ALA A 144 1.01 -14.29 13.93
CA ALA A 144 0.62 -15.69 14.08
C ALA A 144 -0.72 -16.00 13.40
N LYS A 145 -1.76 -15.22 13.68
CA LYS A 145 -3.12 -15.42 13.16
C LYS A 145 -3.95 -14.14 13.26
N GLY A 146 -5.11 -14.12 12.60
CA GLY A 146 -6.06 -13.01 12.65
C GLY A 146 -5.78 -11.94 11.61
N VAL A 147 -6.47 -10.80 11.70
CA VAL A 147 -6.07 -9.60 10.92
C VAL A 147 -4.94 -8.89 11.68
N PRO A 148 -3.78 -8.61 11.05
CA PRO A 148 -2.68 -7.94 11.72
C PRO A 148 -3.06 -6.52 12.19
N SER A 149 -2.57 -6.13 13.36
CA SER A 149 -2.69 -4.74 13.82
C SER A 149 -1.53 -3.91 13.28
N PHE A 150 -1.66 -3.43 12.04
CA PHE A 150 -0.62 -2.64 11.40
C PHE A 150 -0.31 -1.34 12.15
N LYS A 151 0.97 -0.97 12.18
CA LYS A 151 1.41 0.31 12.74
C LYS A 151 1.11 1.43 11.76
N VAL A 152 0.66 2.57 12.26
CA VAL A 152 0.46 3.77 11.45
C VAL A 152 1.16 4.94 12.15
N PRO A 153 2.03 5.69 11.47
CA PRO A 153 2.69 6.84 12.08
C PRO A 153 1.70 7.86 12.61
N ASP A 154 2.02 8.51 13.73
CA ASP A 154 1.06 9.35 14.44
C ASP A 154 0.51 10.51 13.63
N TYR A 155 1.31 11.03 12.72
CA TYR A 155 0.95 12.11 11.83
C TYR A 155 0.04 11.69 10.66
N CYS A 156 -0.08 10.39 10.37
CA CYS A 156 -0.83 9.88 9.23
C CYS A 156 -2.32 9.70 9.61
N ILE A 157 -3.05 10.80 9.64
CA ILE A 157 -4.50 10.81 9.96
C ILE A 157 -5.28 9.91 8.98
N ALA A 158 -4.93 9.96 7.69
CA ALA A 158 -5.54 9.13 6.64
C ALA A 158 -5.35 7.63 6.92
N GLY A 159 -4.13 7.21 7.25
CA GLY A 159 -3.84 5.83 7.62
C GLY A 159 -4.62 5.39 8.86
N LYS A 160 -4.68 6.24 9.91
CA LYS A 160 -5.47 5.91 11.10
C LYS A 160 -6.94 5.69 10.76
N LYS A 161 -7.52 6.54 9.91
CA LYS A 161 -8.91 6.39 9.49
C LYS A 161 -9.16 5.11 8.68
N VAL A 162 -8.27 4.78 7.75
CA VAL A 162 -8.37 3.53 6.98
C VAL A 162 -8.27 2.33 7.91
N LYS A 163 -7.32 2.35 8.85
CA LYS A 163 -7.16 1.26 9.82
C LYS A 163 -8.44 1.05 10.62
N GLU A 164 -9.03 2.12 11.15
CA GLU A 164 -10.30 2.06 11.89
C GLU A 164 -11.42 1.40 11.06
N VAL A 165 -11.61 1.86 9.82
CA VAL A 165 -12.67 1.36 8.92
C VAL A 165 -12.44 -0.10 8.56
N VAL A 166 -11.22 -0.46 8.14
CA VAL A 166 -10.93 -1.83 7.70
C VAL A 166 -10.96 -2.81 8.89
N ASP A 167 -10.46 -2.41 10.06
CA ASP A 167 -10.56 -3.22 11.28
C ASP A 167 -12.03 -3.44 11.67
N GLU A 168 -12.90 -2.44 11.50
CA GLU A 168 -14.33 -2.56 11.79
C GLU A 168 -15.02 -3.55 10.83
N VAL A 169 -14.76 -3.43 9.52
CA VAL A 169 -15.25 -4.39 8.51
C VAL A 169 -14.78 -5.80 8.84
N ALA A 170 -13.49 -5.98 9.17
CA ALA A 170 -12.94 -7.28 9.53
C ALA A 170 -13.64 -7.88 10.77
N ARG A 171 -13.86 -7.08 11.82
CA ARG A 171 -14.58 -7.53 13.04
C ARG A 171 -16.03 -7.92 12.74
N GLU A 172 -16.72 -7.20 11.87
CA GLU A 172 -18.07 -7.57 11.43
C GLU A 172 -18.07 -8.91 10.69
N MET A 173 -17.13 -9.08 9.76
CA MET A 173 -16.97 -10.33 9.03
C MET A 173 -16.65 -11.49 9.98
N GLU A 174 -15.76 -11.29 10.95
CA GLU A 174 -15.43 -12.30 11.97
C GLU A 174 -16.65 -12.76 12.75
N ARG A 175 -17.50 -11.82 13.19
CA ARG A 175 -18.77 -12.15 13.86
C ARG A 175 -19.72 -12.95 12.97
N SER A 176 -19.76 -12.64 11.67
CA SER A 176 -20.65 -13.31 10.72
C SER A 176 -20.16 -14.69 10.27
N LEU A 177 -18.84 -14.85 10.09
CA LEU A 177 -18.21 -16.07 9.58
C LEU A 177 -17.85 -17.06 10.70
N GLY A 178 -17.74 -16.60 11.95
CA GLY A 178 -17.21 -17.41 13.05
C GLY A 178 -15.70 -17.69 12.95
N ARG A 179 -15.00 -17.00 12.03
CA ARG A 179 -13.54 -17.09 11.81
C ARG A 179 -13.01 -15.78 11.22
N THR A 180 -11.70 -15.60 11.26
CA THR A 180 -11.02 -14.51 10.56
C THR A 180 -11.28 -14.60 9.04
N PRO A 181 -11.70 -13.49 8.39
CA PRO A 181 -11.83 -13.43 6.93
C PRO A 181 -10.44 -13.50 6.31
N SER A 182 -10.26 -14.24 5.23
CA SER A 182 -9.01 -14.22 4.45
C SER A 182 -8.76 -12.83 3.83
N PRO A 183 -7.51 -12.51 3.40
CA PRO A 183 -7.24 -11.27 2.68
C PRO A 183 -8.13 -11.05 1.45
N LEU A 184 -8.47 -12.13 0.73
CA LEU A 184 -9.39 -12.06 -0.41
C LEU A 184 -10.80 -11.66 0.02
N GLU A 185 -11.37 -12.36 1.00
CA GLU A 185 -12.74 -12.07 1.46
C GLU A 185 -12.85 -10.65 2.01
N LEU A 186 -11.83 -10.19 2.75
CA LEU A 186 -11.79 -8.82 3.26
C LEU A 186 -11.75 -7.81 2.11
N LEU A 187 -10.92 -8.03 1.08
CA LEU A 187 -10.89 -7.15 -0.10
C LEU A 187 -12.24 -7.13 -0.82
N GLU A 188 -12.86 -8.29 -1.05
CA GLU A 188 -14.15 -8.39 -1.74
C GLU A 188 -15.25 -7.61 -1.00
N GLU A 189 -15.31 -7.72 0.33
CA GLU A 189 -16.27 -6.96 1.13
C GLU A 189 -15.97 -5.45 1.11
N LEU A 190 -14.69 -5.04 1.14
CA LEU A 190 -14.32 -3.63 0.98
C LEU A 190 -14.69 -3.09 -0.41
N VAL A 191 -14.45 -3.85 -1.47
CA VAL A 191 -14.83 -3.48 -2.85
C VAL A 191 -16.35 -3.37 -2.96
N LYS A 192 -17.10 -4.29 -2.36
CA LYS A 192 -18.57 -4.23 -2.34
C LYS A 192 -19.09 -2.99 -1.62
N ARG A 193 -18.48 -2.60 -0.49
CA ARG A 193 -18.91 -1.44 0.31
C ARG A 193 -18.49 -0.10 -0.30
N PHE A 194 -17.29 -0.03 -0.89
CA PHE A 194 -16.64 1.23 -1.23
C PHE A 194 -16.27 1.38 -2.72
N GLY A 195 -16.34 0.32 -3.52
CA GLY A 195 -15.95 0.32 -4.93
C GLY A 195 -16.91 1.06 -5.86
N GLY A 196 -18.08 1.50 -5.37
CA GLY A 196 -19.15 2.08 -6.18
C GLY A 196 -18.99 3.56 -6.57
N GLU A 197 -18.06 4.32 -5.96
CA GLU A 197 -18.13 5.79 -6.01
C GLU A 197 -17.03 6.52 -6.80
N LYS A 198 -16.04 5.86 -7.42
CA LYS A 198 -14.96 6.59 -8.13
C LYS A 198 -14.62 6.04 -9.51
N ARG A 199 -15.49 6.34 -10.48
CA ARG A 199 -15.14 6.46 -11.91
C ARG A 199 -15.85 7.67 -12.52
N LYS A 200 -15.38 8.87 -12.22
CA LYS A 200 -15.54 10.07 -13.05
C LYS A 200 -14.21 10.79 -13.10
#